data_AF-A0A8C6UUJ9-F1
#
_entry.id   AF-A0A8C6UUJ9-F1
#
_cell.length_a   1.000
_cell.length_b   1.000
_cell.length_c   1.000
_cell.angle_alpha   90.00
_cell.angle_beta   90.00
_cell.angle_gamma   90.00
#
_symmetry.space_group_name_H-M   'P 1'
#
loop_
_entity.id
_entity.type
_entity.pdbx_description
1 polymer ?
#
loop_
_entity_poly.entity_id
_entity_poly.type
_entity_poly.pdbx_seq_one_letter_code
_entity_poly.pdbx_strand_id
1 'polypeptide(L)'
;MLTFALRRGAFISHKVLNLVCSSQRCWSSTLPRLSTPGYTNSFFFSAAGPSFLLRRPASRSPSFPAHTHPIHSSAVRLKKRPTPEPPPRELDLLRYDMKDLPKSPKPALYLGFSGLLPFACPTLFMAVTESFIPELAYAQVAYGASILSFLGGARWGFALPPSSPAKPDWINLANSVVPSLLAWAVMLMSDNIVSATTMLIMGLGIALHYDLSLLPTYPSWFKALRSILTIVAVVSLTGTLLMYGVYPEKSLFFEEKDE
;
A
#
# COMPACT_ATOMS: atom_id res chain seq x y z
N MET A 1 28.87 -26.36 31.54
CA MET A 1 28.18 -26.65 30.26
C MET A 1 27.86 -25.41 29.41
N LEU A 2 28.43 -24.23 29.69
CA LEU A 2 28.18 -23.00 28.91
C LEU A 2 29.22 -22.74 27.80
N THR A 3 30.35 -23.47 27.81
CA THR A 3 31.49 -23.23 26.91
C THR A 3 31.39 -23.99 25.57
N PHE A 4 30.46 -24.93 25.43
CA PHE A 4 30.29 -25.73 24.20
C PHE A 4 29.32 -25.08 23.19
N ALA A 5 28.43 -24.18 23.64
CA ALA A 5 27.46 -23.51 22.79
C ALA A 5 28.05 -22.36 21.96
N LEU A 6 29.07 -21.65 22.49
CA LEU A 6 29.72 -20.54 21.78
C LEU A 6 30.60 -21.01 20.60
N ARG A 7 31.09 -22.26 20.62
CA ARG A 7 31.93 -22.80 19.54
C ARG A 7 31.12 -23.26 18.32
N ARG A 8 29.81 -23.54 18.47
CA ARG A 8 28.91 -23.88 17.34
C ARG A 8 28.33 -22.65 16.63
N GLY A 9 28.20 -21.51 17.32
CA GLY A 9 27.73 -20.26 16.72
C GLY A 9 28.71 -19.63 15.71
N ALA A 10 30.02 -19.76 15.95
CA ALA A 10 31.04 -19.17 15.07
C ALA A 10 31.23 -19.93 13.74
N PHE A 11 30.93 -21.23 13.69
CA PHE A 11 31.17 -22.06 12.51
C PHE A 11 30.05 -21.96 11.46
N ILE A 12 28.85 -21.57 11.85
CA ILE A 12 27.70 -21.43 10.93
C ILE A 12 27.74 -20.07 10.21
N SER A 13 28.29 -19.03 10.83
CA SER A 13 28.39 -17.69 10.25
C SER A 13 29.31 -17.62 9.01
N HIS A 14 30.38 -18.43 8.98
CA HIS A 14 31.31 -18.46 7.83
C HIS A 14 30.75 -19.19 6.59
N LYS A 15 29.81 -20.13 6.76
CA LYS A 15 29.19 -20.83 5.61
C LYS A 15 28.08 -20.01 4.94
N VAL A 16 27.38 -19.16 5.69
CA VAL A 16 26.30 -18.32 5.13
C VAL A 16 26.87 -17.12 4.36
N LEU A 17 27.99 -16.53 4.79
CA LEU A 17 28.61 -15.42 4.05
C LEU A 17 29.15 -15.82 2.66
N ASN A 18 29.64 -17.06 2.50
CA ASN A 18 30.17 -17.53 1.22
C ASN A 18 29.08 -17.89 0.19
N LEU A 19 27.86 -18.23 0.63
CA LEU A 19 26.75 -18.52 -0.28
C LEU A 19 26.12 -17.23 -0.84
N VAL A 20 26.13 -16.14 -0.06
CA VAL A 20 25.58 -14.83 -0.47
C VAL A 20 26.49 -14.11 -1.47
N CYS A 21 27.81 -14.34 -1.43
CA CYS A 21 28.75 -13.67 -2.34
C CYS A 21 28.88 -14.33 -3.73
N SER A 22 28.39 -15.57 -3.91
CA SER A 22 28.45 -16.27 -5.20
C SER A 22 27.27 -15.96 -6.14
N SER A 23 26.16 -15.42 -5.62
CA SER A 23 24.92 -15.26 -6.41
C SER A 23 24.72 -13.87 -7.03
N GLN A 24 25.66 -12.93 -6.82
CA GLN A 24 25.59 -11.58 -7.39
C GLN A 24 26.37 -11.41 -8.72
N ARG A 25 26.96 -12.48 -9.25
CA ARG A 25 27.92 -12.39 -10.38
C ARG A 25 27.37 -12.86 -11.73
N CYS A 26 26.04 -12.79 -11.94
CA CYS A 26 25.40 -13.25 -13.18
C CYS A 26 24.43 -12.24 -13.82
N TRP A 27 24.63 -10.94 -13.57
CA TRP A 27 23.81 -9.85 -14.16
C TRP A 27 24.64 -8.77 -14.86
N SER A 28 25.85 -9.11 -15.30
CA SER A 28 26.65 -8.23 -16.17
C SER A 28 27.05 -8.95 -17.46
N SER A 29 27.01 -8.18 -18.56
CA SER A 29 27.15 -8.54 -19.99
C SER A 29 25.88 -9.17 -20.60
N THR A 30 25.26 -8.61 -21.64
CA THR A 30 25.86 -8.06 -22.87
C THR A 30 24.91 -7.09 -23.58
N LEU A 31 25.39 -5.88 -23.89
CA LEU A 31 24.77 -4.90 -24.79
C LEU A 31 24.98 -5.31 -26.27
N PRO A 32 24.01 -5.06 -27.16
CA PRO A 32 24.30 -4.75 -28.55
C PRO A 32 24.37 -3.23 -28.74
N ARG A 33 25.57 -2.80 -29.15
CA ARG A 33 25.96 -1.46 -29.60
C ARG A 33 25.10 -1.02 -30.79
N LEU A 34 24.24 -0.01 -30.61
CA LEU A 34 23.63 0.73 -31.71
C LEU A 34 24.26 2.12 -31.80
N SER A 35 24.89 2.36 -32.94
CA SER A 35 25.57 3.59 -33.36
C SER A 35 24.60 4.77 -33.51
N THR A 36 24.91 5.90 -32.89
CA THR A 36 24.35 7.22 -33.21
C THR A 36 25.46 8.13 -33.75
N PRO A 37 25.20 8.92 -34.82
CA PRO A 37 26.16 9.90 -35.32
C PRO A 37 26.09 11.19 -34.49
N GLY A 38 27.25 11.86 -34.41
CA GLY A 38 27.52 12.90 -33.44
C GLY A 38 26.86 14.25 -33.69
N TYR A 39 26.80 15.02 -32.61
CA TYR A 39 26.75 16.48 -32.62
C TYR A 39 27.54 16.97 -31.40
N THR A 40 28.78 17.37 -31.63
CA THR A 40 29.67 17.98 -30.65
C THR A 40 29.37 19.47 -30.54
N ASN A 41 28.96 19.94 -29.37
CA ASN A 41 29.11 21.35 -29.00
C ASN A 41 29.90 21.41 -27.69
N SER A 42 31.17 21.73 -27.85
CA SER A 42 32.16 22.01 -26.81
C SER A 42 31.83 23.35 -26.13
N PHE A 43 31.48 23.28 -24.85
CA PHE A 43 31.49 24.43 -23.94
C PHE A 43 32.93 24.76 -23.57
N PHE A 44 33.46 25.87 -24.07
CA PHE A 44 34.68 26.49 -23.58
C PHE A 44 34.33 27.47 -22.45
N PHE A 45 34.69 27.10 -21.22
CA PHE A 45 34.85 28.04 -20.12
C PHE A 45 36.26 28.65 -20.23
N SER A 46 36.35 29.95 -20.49
CA SER A 46 37.59 30.71 -20.39
C SER A 46 37.44 31.77 -19.31
N ALA A 47 38.18 31.59 -18.21
CA ALA A 47 38.35 32.56 -17.16
C ALA A 47 39.53 33.48 -17.50
N ALA A 48 39.32 34.79 -17.49
CA ALA A 48 40.38 35.79 -17.40
C ALA A 48 39.87 37.02 -16.64
N GLY A 49 40.59 37.37 -15.57
CA GLY A 49 40.34 38.51 -14.70
C GLY A 49 40.91 39.84 -15.24
N PRO A 50 41.03 40.88 -14.39
CA PRO A 50 40.37 42.15 -14.61
C PRO A 50 41.32 43.28 -15.02
N SER A 51 40.78 44.36 -15.59
CA SER A 51 41.53 45.60 -15.78
C SER A 51 40.63 46.82 -15.54
N PHE A 52 41.00 47.52 -14.46
CA PHE A 52 40.62 48.88 -14.10
C PHE A 52 40.61 49.83 -15.31
N LEU A 53 39.54 50.61 -15.49
CA LEU A 53 39.64 52.01 -15.90
C LEU A 53 38.49 52.83 -15.30
N LEU A 54 38.88 53.77 -14.45
CA LEU A 54 38.09 54.88 -13.93
C LEU A 54 37.59 55.78 -15.07
N ARG A 55 36.28 56.05 -15.12
CA ARG A 55 35.75 57.31 -15.69
C ARG A 55 34.32 57.62 -15.22
N ARG A 56 34.21 58.49 -14.22
CA ARG A 56 33.14 59.49 -14.05
C ARG A 56 33.82 60.86 -14.30
N PRO A 57 33.15 61.94 -14.74
CA PRO A 57 31.80 62.34 -14.30
C PRO A 57 30.92 62.96 -15.42
N ALA A 58 29.65 63.25 -15.12
CA ALA A 58 29.08 64.60 -15.26
C ALA A 58 27.55 64.59 -15.08
N SER A 59 27.14 65.57 -14.29
CA SER A 59 25.79 66.03 -13.97
C SER A 59 24.98 66.49 -15.19
N ARG A 60 23.69 66.15 -15.22
CA ARG A 60 22.62 67.06 -15.66
C ARG A 60 21.24 66.53 -15.26
N SER A 61 20.64 67.19 -14.27
CA SER A 61 19.18 67.36 -14.18
C SER A 61 18.73 68.34 -15.27
N PRO A 62 17.49 68.24 -15.80
CA PRO A 62 16.42 69.01 -15.15
C PRO A 62 14.97 68.46 -15.29
N SER A 63 14.11 69.01 -14.42
CA SER A 63 12.70 69.39 -14.62
C SER A 63 11.60 68.33 -14.85
N PHE A 64 10.72 68.26 -13.85
CA PHE A 64 9.36 67.69 -13.83
C PHE A 64 8.46 68.20 -14.97
N PRO A 65 7.42 67.41 -15.29
CA PRO A 65 6.07 67.91 -15.02
C PRO A 65 5.25 66.92 -14.18
N ALA A 66 4.61 67.45 -13.14
CA ALA A 66 3.61 66.76 -12.35
C ALA A 66 2.35 66.56 -13.21
N HIS A 67 2.09 65.31 -13.60
CA HIS A 67 0.81 64.92 -14.19
C HIS A 67 0.00 64.20 -13.11
N THR A 68 -0.86 64.95 -12.40
CA THR A 68 -1.83 64.40 -11.45
C THR A 68 -2.93 63.68 -12.21
N HIS A 69 -2.83 62.36 -12.33
CA HIS A 69 -3.97 61.54 -12.72
C HIS A 69 -4.84 61.27 -11.48
N PRO A 70 -6.17 61.49 -11.54
CA PRO A 70 -7.06 61.09 -10.47
C PRO A 70 -7.03 59.55 -10.38
N ILE A 71 -6.59 59.04 -9.24
CA ILE A 71 -6.73 57.63 -8.91
C ILE A 71 -8.23 57.37 -8.76
N HIS A 72 -8.86 56.90 -9.84
CA HIS A 72 -10.17 56.28 -9.76
C HIS A 72 -10.02 55.00 -8.92
N SER A 73 -10.39 55.10 -7.64
CA SER A 73 -10.60 53.95 -6.77
C SER A 73 -11.88 53.25 -7.20
N SER A 74 -11.78 52.46 -8.28
CA SER A 74 -12.82 51.51 -8.63
C SER A 74 -12.75 50.36 -7.64
N ALA A 75 -13.70 50.33 -6.70
CA ALA A 75 -13.95 49.17 -5.85
C ALA A 75 -14.24 47.96 -6.76
N VAL A 76 -13.22 47.14 -6.97
CA VAL A 76 -13.39 45.82 -7.59
C VAL A 76 -14.22 45.01 -6.61
N ARG A 77 -15.52 44.99 -6.85
CA ARG A 77 -16.46 44.09 -6.21
C ARG A 77 -16.02 42.68 -6.59
N LEU A 78 -15.24 42.06 -5.69
CA LEU A 78 -14.83 40.66 -5.76
C LEU A 78 -16.09 39.83 -5.94
N LYS A 79 -16.40 39.51 -7.19
CA LYS A 79 -17.46 38.57 -7.53
C LYS A 79 -16.98 37.23 -6.99
N LYS A 80 -17.51 36.86 -5.83
CA LYS A 80 -17.26 35.58 -5.17
C LYS A 80 -17.49 34.49 -6.22
N ARG A 81 -16.42 33.91 -6.75
CA ARG A 81 -16.48 32.74 -7.63
C ARG A 81 -17.23 31.67 -6.82
N PRO A 82 -18.28 31.04 -7.34
CA PRO A 82 -18.83 29.85 -6.71
C PRO A 82 -17.67 28.86 -6.56
N THR A 83 -17.26 28.60 -5.33
CA THR A 83 -16.39 27.46 -5.02
C THR A 83 -17.07 26.22 -5.62
N PRO A 84 -16.36 25.41 -6.44
CA PRO A 84 -16.89 24.11 -6.83
C PRO A 84 -17.26 23.39 -5.54
N GLU A 85 -18.52 22.98 -5.41
CA GLU A 85 -18.93 22.16 -4.26
C GLU A 85 -17.97 20.97 -4.18
N PRO A 86 -17.39 20.67 -3.00
CA PRO A 86 -16.59 19.47 -2.86
C PRO A 86 -17.46 18.28 -3.25
N PRO A 87 -17.02 17.40 -4.17
CA PRO A 87 -17.85 16.27 -4.58
C PRO A 87 -18.18 15.44 -3.33
N PRO A 88 -19.46 15.22 -3.01
CA PRO A 88 -19.83 14.47 -1.82
C PRO A 88 -19.69 12.98 -2.12
N ARG A 89 -18.48 12.39 -2.08
CA ARG A 89 -18.27 11.02 -2.60
C ARG A 89 -17.19 10.22 -1.89
N GLU A 90 -17.48 9.68 -0.71
CA GLU A 90 -16.81 8.44 -0.27
C GLU A 90 -17.61 7.23 -0.80
N LEU A 91 -18.93 7.24 -0.62
CA LEU A 91 -19.83 6.14 -1.08
C LEU A 91 -19.93 6.04 -2.61
N ASP A 92 -19.86 7.17 -3.30
CA ASP A 92 -19.95 7.20 -4.76
C ASP A 92 -18.62 6.81 -5.44
N LEU A 93 -17.49 6.87 -4.73
CA LEU A 93 -16.21 6.34 -5.24
C LEU A 93 -16.31 4.82 -5.37
N LEU A 94 -16.80 4.13 -4.33
CA LEU A 94 -17.04 2.69 -4.40
C LEU A 94 -18.03 2.34 -5.51
N ARG A 95 -19.15 3.07 -5.60
CA ARG A 95 -20.17 2.83 -6.62
C ARG A 95 -19.66 3.05 -8.06
N TYR A 96 -18.78 4.02 -8.25
CA TYR A 96 -18.18 4.30 -9.56
C TYR A 96 -17.11 3.25 -9.91
N ASP A 97 -16.24 2.91 -8.96
CA ASP A 97 -15.20 1.91 -9.14
C ASP A 97 -15.78 0.52 -9.44
N MET A 98 -16.90 0.12 -8.82
CA MET A 98 -17.54 -1.19 -9.05
C MET A 98 -17.91 -1.45 -10.52
N LYS A 99 -18.20 -0.41 -11.31
CA LYS A 99 -18.49 -0.55 -12.74
C LYS A 99 -17.26 -0.96 -13.56
N ASP A 100 -16.07 -0.70 -13.04
CA ASP A 100 -14.80 -1.00 -13.69
C ASP A 100 -14.24 -2.38 -13.32
N LEU A 101 -14.90 -3.13 -12.41
CA LEU A 101 -14.50 -4.48 -12.05
C LEU A 101 -14.33 -5.41 -13.28
N PRO A 102 -15.22 -5.42 -14.29
CA PRO A 102 -15.06 -6.28 -15.46
C PRO A 102 -13.86 -5.90 -16.35
N LYS A 103 -13.30 -4.70 -16.18
CA LYS A 103 -12.11 -4.23 -16.91
C LYS A 103 -10.80 -4.72 -16.29
N SER A 104 -10.87 -5.38 -15.14
CA SER A 104 -9.69 -5.91 -14.47
C SER A 104 -9.01 -7.03 -15.28
N PRO A 105 -7.69 -7.22 -15.12
CA PRO A 105 -7.00 -8.34 -15.74
C PRO A 105 -7.60 -9.67 -15.29
N LYS A 106 -7.92 -10.57 -16.23
CA LYS A 106 -8.52 -11.89 -15.93
C LYS A 106 -7.78 -12.67 -14.81
N PRO A 107 -6.43 -12.70 -14.76
CA PRO A 107 -5.73 -13.38 -13.68
C PRO A 107 -6.04 -12.80 -12.29
N ALA A 108 -6.19 -11.48 -12.17
CA ALA A 108 -6.51 -10.83 -10.91
C ALA A 108 -7.93 -11.18 -10.42
N LEU A 109 -8.90 -11.32 -11.35
CA LEU A 109 -10.23 -11.81 -11.01
C LEU A 109 -10.18 -13.24 -10.50
N TYR A 110 -9.61 -14.16 -11.28
CA TYR A 110 -9.60 -15.57 -10.90
C TYR A 110 -8.88 -15.80 -9.57
N LEU A 111 -7.69 -15.23 -9.41
CA LEU A 111 -6.91 -15.37 -8.17
C LEU A 111 -7.58 -14.67 -6.98
N GLY A 112 -8.14 -13.48 -7.20
CA GLY A 112 -8.83 -12.72 -6.16
C GLY A 112 -10.04 -13.47 -5.63
N PHE A 113 -10.92 -13.93 -6.52
CA PHE A 113 -12.12 -14.67 -6.14
C PHE A 113 -11.80 -16.08 -5.62
N SER A 114 -10.80 -16.78 -6.16
CA SER A 114 -10.36 -18.07 -5.58
C SER A 114 -9.83 -17.90 -4.16
N GLY A 115 -9.20 -16.75 -3.87
CA GLY A 115 -8.73 -16.40 -2.53
C GLY A 115 -9.85 -16.22 -1.50
N LEU A 116 -11.12 -16.15 -1.90
CA LEU A 116 -12.26 -16.12 -0.96
C LEU A 116 -12.67 -17.51 -0.47
N LEU A 117 -12.20 -18.57 -1.13
CA LEU A 117 -12.58 -19.94 -0.78
C LEU A 117 -12.26 -20.27 0.69
N PRO A 118 -11.06 -19.96 1.23
CA PRO A 118 -10.74 -20.29 2.62
C PRO A 118 -11.41 -19.35 3.64
N PHE A 119 -12.07 -18.27 3.20
CA PHE A 119 -12.99 -17.52 4.05
C PHE A 119 -14.35 -18.23 4.09
N ALA A 120 -14.98 -18.42 2.93
CA ALA A 120 -16.37 -18.85 2.84
C ALA A 120 -16.59 -20.32 3.25
N CYS A 121 -15.69 -21.23 2.87
CA CYS A 121 -15.88 -22.66 3.09
C CYS A 121 -16.04 -23.05 4.56
N PRO A 122 -15.16 -22.61 5.50
CA PRO A 122 -15.33 -22.89 6.94
C PRO A 122 -16.71 -22.47 7.47
N THR A 123 -17.12 -21.23 7.20
CA THR A 123 -18.40 -20.69 7.68
C THR A 123 -19.59 -21.44 7.10
N LEU A 124 -19.59 -21.73 5.80
CA LEU A 124 -20.66 -22.47 5.13
C LEU A 124 -20.75 -23.90 5.64
N PHE A 125 -19.60 -24.55 5.86
CA PHE A 125 -19.57 -25.91 6.40
C PHE A 125 -20.18 -25.95 7.80
N MET A 126 -19.73 -25.08 8.71
CA MET A 126 -20.29 -24.99 10.07
C MET A 126 -21.80 -24.66 10.06
N ALA A 127 -22.26 -23.84 9.11
CA ALA A 127 -23.67 -23.53 8.94
C ALA A 127 -24.51 -24.75 8.52
N VAL A 128 -24.00 -25.56 7.59
CA VAL A 128 -24.68 -26.77 7.08
C VAL A 128 -24.70 -27.89 8.13
N THR A 129 -23.61 -28.04 8.89
CA THR A 129 -23.52 -29.05 9.96
C THR A 129 -24.16 -28.62 11.27
N GLU A 130 -24.65 -27.39 11.36
CA GLU A 130 -25.22 -26.79 12.59
C GLU A 130 -24.31 -26.98 13.81
N SER A 131 -23.00 -26.85 13.60
CA SER A 131 -21.99 -27.17 14.59
C SER A 131 -20.84 -26.19 14.47
N PHE A 132 -20.41 -25.64 15.61
CA PHE A 132 -19.22 -24.80 15.63
C PHE A 132 -17.97 -25.66 15.76
N ILE A 133 -17.02 -25.50 14.84
CA ILE A 133 -15.79 -26.28 14.81
C ILE A 133 -14.60 -25.33 15.00
N PRO A 134 -13.98 -25.30 16.20
CA PRO A 134 -12.91 -24.35 16.53
C PRO A 134 -11.71 -24.42 15.59
N GLU A 135 -11.37 -25.60 15.09
CA GLU A 135 -10.26 -25.83 14.17
C GLU A 135 -10.47 -25.12 12.83
N LEU A 136 -11.70 -25.18 12.30
CA LEU A 136 -12.08 -24.51 11.06
C LEU A 136 -12.11 -22.99 11.24
N ALA A 137 -12.62 -22.51 12.38
CA ALA A 137 -12.60 -21.09 12.73
C ALA A 137 -11.16 -20.57 12.86
N TYR A 138 -10.28 -21.32 13.51
CA TYR A 138 -8.86 -21.00 13.61
C TYR A 138 -8.19 -20.96 12.23
N ALA A 139 -8.42 -21.96 11.38
CA ALA A 139 -7.88 -21.98 10.02
C ALA A 139 -8.33 -20.77 9.20
N GLN A 140 -9.60 -20.37 9.32
CA GLN A 140 -10.16 -19.18 8.69
C GLN A 140 -9.49 -17.89 9.19
N VAL A 141 -9.29 -17.75 10.49
CA VAL A 141 -8.59 -16.60 11.10
C VAL A 141 -7.13 -16.54 10.67
N ALA A 142 -6.42 -17.67 10.71
CA ALA A 142 -5.01 -17.76 10.31
C ALA A 142 -4.84 -17.39 8.83
N TYR A 143 -5.73 -17.88 7.96
CA TYR A 143 -5.76 -17.47 6.57
C TYR A 143 -6.03 -15.97 6.42
N GLY A 144 -7.02 -15.44 7.13
CA GLY A 144 -7.32 -14.01 7.09
C GLY A 144 -6.17 -13.12 7.56
N ALA A 145 -5.45 -13.53 8.62
CA ALA A 145 -4.24 -12.85 9.08
C ALA A 145 -3.13 -12.87 8.00
N SER A 146 -2.96 -14.01 7.30
CA SER A 146 -2.00 -14.10 6.20
C SER A 146 -2.32 -13.13 5.05
N ILE A 147 -3.61 -13.02 4.68
CA ILE A 147 -4.08 -12.06 3.67
C ILE A 147 -3.85 -10.63 4.14
N LEU A 148 -4.24 -10.31 5.37
CA LEU A 148 -4.06 -8.97 5.94
C LEU A 148 -2.59 -8.54 5.90
N SER A 149 -1.65 -9.44 6.24
CA SER A 149 -0.22 -9.18 6.12
C SER A 149 0.23 -8.99 4.67
N PHE A 150 -0.28 -9.80 3.74
CA PHE A 150 0.00 -9.66 2.30
C PHE A 150 -0.47 -8.29 1.74
N LEU A 151 -1.59 -7.74 2.23
CA LEU A 151 -2.08 -6.41 1.80
C LEU A 151 -1.04 -5.32 2.04
N GLY A 152 -0.30 -5.41 3.16
CA GLY A 152 0.82 -4.53 3.48
C GLY A 152 1.93 -4.60 2.43
N GLY A 153 2.36 -5.81 2.07
CA GLY A 153 3.39 -6.04 1.05
C GLY A 153 3.03 -5.50 -0.33
N ALA A 154 1.75 -5.56 -0.73
CA ALA A 154 1.29 -5.03 -2.01
C ALA A 154 1.59 -3.53 -2.18
N ARG A 155 1.55 -2.77 -1.08
CA ARG A 155 1.80 -1.33 -1.09
C ARG A 155 3.27 -0.98 -1.35
N TRP A 156 4.22 -1.81 -0.89
CA TRP A 156 5.63 -1.70 -1.31
C TRP A 156 5.77 -1.92 -2.81
N GLY A 157 5.12 -2.98 -3.34
CA GLY A 157 5.13 -3.27 -4.77
C GLY A 157 4.60 -2.12 -5.63
N PHE A 158 3.60 -1.38 -5.14
CA PHE A 158 3.10 -0.20 -5.82
C PHE A 158 4.02 1.02 -5.71
N ALA A 159 4.72 1.23 -4.59
CA ALA A 159 5.52 2.43 -4.35
C ALA A 159 6.95 2.38 -4.93
N LEU A 160 7.49 1.19 -5.19
CA LEU A 160 8.87 1.01 -5.66
C LEU A 160 9.16 1.48 -7.10
N PRO A 161 8.25 1.33 -8.09
CA PRO A 161 8.53 1.75 -9.46
C PRO A 161 8.82 3.26 -9.54
N PRO A 162 9.86 3.71 -10.30
CA PRO A 162 10.22 5.13 -10.40
C PRO A 162 9.10 6.02 -10.97
N SER A 163 8.21 5.44 -11.79
CA SER A 163 7.05 6.10 -12.37
C SER A 163 5.78 5.95 -11.52
N SER A 164 5.87 5.34 -10.33
CA SER A 164 4.72 5.19 -9.46
C SER A 164 4.27 6.56 -8.95
N PRO A 165 2.96 6.84 -8.98
CA PRO A 165 2.48 8.09 -8.41
C PRO A 165 2.49 8.07 -6.87
N ALA A 166 2.63 6.89 -6.25
CA ALA A 166 2.91 6.78 -4.82
C ALA A 166 4.42 6.72 -4.62
N LYS A 167 4.99 7.78 -4.05
CA LYS A 167 6.43 7.80 -3.72
C LYS A 167 6.72 6.90 -2.52
N PRO A 168 7.92 6.31 -2.43
CA PRO A 168 8.37 5.51 -1.29
C PRO A 168 8.73 6.41 -0.09
N ASP A 169 7.80 7.26 0.32
CA ASP A 169 7.93 8.17 1.45
C ASP A 169 7.49 7.47 2.75
N TRP A 170 7.91 8.01 3.90
CA TRP A 170 7.62 7.45 5.22
C TRP A 170 6.14 7.12 5.44
N ILE A 171 5.22 7.96 4.95
CA ILE A 171 3.79 7.71 5.12
C ILE A 171 3.31 6.49 4.33
N ASN A 172 3.80 6.29 3.10
CA ASN A 172 3.40 5.15 2.27
C ASN A 172 3.99 3.85 2.79
N LEU A 173 5.25 3.89 3.23
CA LEU A 173 5.95 2.72 3.76
C LEU A 173 5.49 2.39 5.18
N ALA A 174 5.28 3.35 6.08
CA ALA A 174 4.77 3.06 7.42
C ALA A 174 3.36 2.45 7.38
N ASN A 175 2.46 3.01 6.55
CA ASN A 175 1.09 2.50 6.41
C ASN A 175 1.02 1.09 5.82
N SER A 176 2.07 0.64 5.12
CA SER A 176 2.16 -0.73 4.64
C SER A 176 2.52 -1.75 5.73
N VAL A 177 3.12 -1.31 6.83
CA VAL A 177 3.52 -2.19 7.95
C VAL A 177 2.36 -2.41 8.91
N VAL A 178 1.43 -1.43 9.01
CA VAL A 178 0.26 -1.49 9.89
C VAL A 178 -0.56 -2.78 9.69
N PRO A 179 -0.95 -3.19 8.47
CA PRO A 179 -1.67 -4.45 8.27
C PRO A 179 -0.91 -5.69 8.77
N SER A 180 0.42 -5.77 8.57
CA SER A 180 1.23 -6.90 9.03
C SER A 180 1.32 -6.97 10.56
N LEU A 181 1.39 -5.82 11.24
CA LEU A 181 1.37 -5.77 12.70
C LEU A 181 0.00 -6.15 13.27
N LEU A 182 -1.09 -5.72 12.62
CA LEU A 182 -2.44 -6.12 12.99
C LEU A 182 -2.64 -7.62 12.79
N ALA A 183 -2.16 -8.19 11.69
CA ALA A 183 -2.18 -9.63 11.44
C ALA A 183 -1.41 -10.42 12.52
N TRP A 184 -0.24 -9.92 12.92
CA TRP A 184 0.51 -10.50 14.03
C TRP A 184 -0.27 -10.44 15.36
N ALA A 185 -0.89 -9.31 15.67
CA ALA A 185 -1.73 -9.17 16.86
C ALA A 185 -2.95 -10.11 16.84
N VAL A 186 -3.62 -10.28 15.68
CA VAL A 186 -4.71 -11.25 15.50
C VAL A 186 -4.24 -12.66 15.89
N MET A 187 -3.05 -13.07 15.44
CA MET A 187 -2.52 -14.40 15.77
C MET A 187 -2.11 -14.54 17.24
N LEU A 188 -1.71 -13.45 17.91
CA LEU A 188 -1.45 -13.50 19.36
C LEU A 188 -2.73 -13.68 20.18
N MET A 189 -3.88 -13.28 19.65
CA MET A 189 -5.19 -13.37 20.29
C MET A 189 -5.96 -14.62 19.86
N SER A 190 -5.33 -15.56 19.15
CA SER A 190 -6.01 -16.72 18.57
C SER A 190 -6.54 -17.73 19.60
N ASP A 191 -6.16 -17.59 20.86
CA ASP A 191 -6.73 -18.34 21.99
C ASP A 191 -8.23 -18.01 22.19
N ASN A 192 -8.63 -16.79 21.85
CA ASN A 192 -10.03 -16.38 21.84
C ASN A 192 -10.47 -16.02 20.41
N ILE A 193 -11.19 -16.94 19.77
CA ILE A 193 -11.66 -16.77 18.39
C ILE A 193 -12.50 -15.50 18.20
N VAL A 194 -13.30 -15.10 19.20
CA VAL A 194 -14.11 -13.88 19.09
C VAL A 194 -13.23 -12.65 18.99
N SER A 195 -12.23 -12.54 19.88
CA SER A 195 -11.33 -11.37 19.91
C SER A 195 -10.41 -11.34 18.67
N ALA A 196 -9.86 -12.48 18.26
CA ALA A 196 -9.05 -12.59 17.05
C ALA A 196 -9.85 -12.25 15.77
N THR A 197 -11.06 -12.79 15.64
CA THR A 197 -11.91 -12.57 14.46
C THR A 197 -12.39 -11.12 14.37
N THR A 198 -12.80 -10.52 15.50
CA THR A 198 -13.21 -9.11 15.54
C THR A 198 -12.04 -8.17 15.20
N MET A 199 -10.84 -8.44 15.74
CA MET A 199 -9.63 -7.69 15.40
C MET A 199 -9.26 -7.84 13.92
N LEU A 200 -9.43 -9.04 13.36
CA LEU A 200 -9.21 -9.30 11.93
C LEU A 200 -10.18 -8.53 11.04
N ILE A 201 -11.48 -8.48 11.37
CA ILE A 201 -12.48 -7.68 10.66
C ILE A 201 -12.08 -6.21 10.67
N MET A 202 -11.70 -5.68 11.84
CA MET A 202 -11.22 -4.30 11.98
C MET A 202 -9.96 -4.06 11.13
N GLY A 203 -8.99 -4.97 11.16
CA GLY A 203 -7.76 -4.87 10.39
C GLY A 203 -7.99 -4.88 8.88
N LEU A 204 -8.87 -5.74 8.38
CA LEU A 204 -9.27 -5.77 6.97
C LEU A 204 -9.99 -4.47 6.56
N GLY A 205 -10.83 -3.92 7.44
CA GLY A 205 -11.48 -2.62 7.24
C GLY A 205 -10.48 -1.47 7.17
N ILE A 206 -9.50 -1.42 8.08
CA ILE A 206 -8.43 -0.41 8.08
C ILE A 206 -7.58 -0.52 6.82
N ALA A 207 -7.21 -1.73 6.42
CA ALA A 207 -6.44 -1.96 5.19
C ALA A 207 -7.21 -1.50 3.94
N LEU A 208 -8.51 -1.83 3.85
CA LEU A 208 -9.36 -1.34 2.77
C LEU A 208 -9.47 0.19 2.79
N HIS A 209 -9.68 0.79 3.96
CA HIS A 209 -9.73 2.23 4.10
C HIS A 209 -8.44 2.88 3.59
N TYR A 210 -7.26 2.37 3.98
CA TYR A 210 -5.98 2.88 3.51
C TYR A 210 -5.75 2.73 1.99
N ASP A 211 -6.28 1.67 1.38
CA ASP A 211 -6.23 1.50 -0.07
C ASP A 211 -7.14 2.48 -0.80
N LEU A 212 -8.28 2.86 -0.22
CA LEU A 212 -9.24 3.79 -0.82
C LEU A 212 -8.92 5.26 -0.55
N SER A 213 -8.56 5.62 0.68
CA SER A 213 -8.44 7.02 1.12
C SER A 213 -7.07 7.62 0.86
N LEU A 214 -5.99 6.84 1.05
CA LEU A 214 -4.62 7.35 0.94
C LEU A 214 -4.07 7.28 -0.48
N LEU A 215 -4.77 6.61 -1.39
CA LEU A 215 -4.28 6.31 -2.73
C LEU A 215 -5.39 6.50 -3.77
N PRO A 216 -5.75 7.76 -4.10
CA PRO A 216 -6.58 8.04 -5.29
C PRO A 216 -5.93 7.52 -6.58
N THR A 217 -4.66 7.13 -6.52
CA THR A 217 -3.89 6.69 -7.65
C THR A 217 -4.00 5.21 -8.02
N TYR A 218 -4.64 4.38 -7.19
CA TYR A 218 -4.91 3.02 -7.64
C TYR A 218 -5.91 3.03 -8.80
N PRO A 219 -5.73 2.14 -9.80
CA PRO A 219 -6.75 1.93 -10.83
C PRO A 219 -8.11 1.61 -10.19
N SER A 220 -9.19 2.18 -10.73
CA SER A 220 -10.55 1.98 -10.24
C SER A 220 -10.93 0.50 -10.12
N TRP A 221 -10.56 -0.32 -11.09
CA TRP A 221 -10.80 -1.76 -11.08
C TRP A 221 -10.16 -2.47 -9.87
N PHE A 222 -8.98 -2.01 -9.42
CA PHE A 222 -8.27 -2.63 -8.29
C PHE A 222 -8.94 -2.28 -6.97
N LYS A 223 -9.35 -1.01 -6.82
CA LYS A 223 -10.15 -0.55 -5.67
C LYS A 223 -11.45 -1.34 -5.56
N ALA A 224 -12.19 -1.46 -6.67
CA ALA A 224 -13.43 -2.24 -6.73
C ALA A 224 -13.23 -3.71 -6.34
N LEU A 225 -12.20 -4.34 -6.91
CA LEU A 225 -11.86 -5.73 -6.60
C LEU A 225 -11.59 -5.87 -5.10
N ARG A 226 -10.71 -5.04 -4.53
CA ARG A 226 -10.42 -5.08 -3.09
C ARG A 226 -11.64 -4.87 -2.22
N SER A 227 -12.50 -3.93 -2.57
CA SER A 227 -13.74 -3.71 -1.81
C SER A 227 -14.64 -4.94 -1.78
N ILE A 228 -14.86 -5.59 -2.93
CA ILE A 228 -15.71 -6.80 -3.00
C ILE A 228 -15.07 -7.94 -2.21
N LEU A 229 -13.77 -8.19 -2.39
CA LEU A 229 -13.06 -9.25 -1.68
C LEU A 229 -13.13 -9.04 -0.16
N THR A 230 -12.90 -7.81 0.32
CA THR A 230 -12.98 -7.50 1.74
C THR A 230 -14.41 -7.61 2.28
N ILE A 231 -15.42 -7.16 1.54
CA ILE A 231 -16.83 -7.30 1.97
C ILE A 231 -17.19 -8.78 2.14
N VAL A 232 -16.87 -9.62 1.16
CA VAL A 232 -17.18 -11.07 1.25
C VAL A 232 -16.41 -11.72 2.39
N ALA A 233 -15.13 -11.38 2.58
CA ALA A 233 -14.34 -11.87 3.71
C ALA A 233 -14.93 -11.46 5.06
N VAL A 234 -15.32 -10.19 5.22
CA VAL A 234 -15.94 -9.68 6.46
C VAL A 234 -17.27 -10.37 6.74
N VAL A 235 -18.14 -10.50 5.73
CA VAL A 235 -19.43 -11.21 5.87
C VAL A 235 -19.21 -12.65 6.33
N SER A 236 -18.23 -13.34 5.74
CA SER A 236 -17.88 -14.70 6.14
C SER A 236 -17.34 -14.78 7.58
N LEU A 237 -16.45 -13.88 7.98
CA LEU A 237 -15.93 -13.82 9.36
C LEU A 237 -17.03 -13.49 10.37
N THR A 238 -17.94 -12.58 10.05
CA THR A 238 -19.13 -12.30 10.86
C THR A 238 -20.04 -13.53 10.95
N GLY A 239 -20.20 -14.27 9.85
CA GLY A 239 -20.91 -15.55 9.86
C GLY A 239 -20.30 -16.53 10.86
N THR A 240 -18.98 -16.64 10.93
CA THR A 240 -18.30 -17.49 11.92
C THR A 240 -18.54 -17.04 13.36
N LEU A 241 -18.57 -15.73 13.63
CA LEU A 241 -18.97 -15.21 14.94
C LEU A 241 -20.42 -15.55 15.30
N LEU A 242 -21.33 -15.53 14.31
CA LEU A 242 -22.71 -15.95 14.52
C LEU A 242 -22.79 -17.45 14.84
N MET A 243 -22.05 -18.29 14.13
CA MET A 243 -22.00 -19.74 14.41
C MET A 243 -21.50 -20.03 15.83
N TYR A 244 -20.46 -19.32 16.28
CA TYR A 244 -19.94 -19.41 17.64
C TYR A 244 -21.00 -19.08 18.71
N GLY A 245 -21.89 -18.11 18.43
CA GLY A 245 -22.94 -17.71 19.37
C GLY A 245 -24.19 -18.60 19.37
N VAL A 246 -24.43 -19.35 18.30
CA VAL A 246 -25.68 -20.11 18.10
C VAL A 246 -25.51 -21.61 18.33
N TYR A 247 -24.38 -22.18 17.90
CA TYR A 247 -24.20 -23.64 17.86
C TYR A 247 -23.25 -24.15 18.95
N PRO A 248 -23.47 -25.40 19.43
CA PRO A 248 -22.55 -26.03 20.36
C PRO A 248 -21.20 -26.34 19.68
N GLU A 249 -20.14 -26.33 20.47
CA GLU A 249 -18.79 -26.64 19.99
C GLU A 249 -18.63 -28.15 19.74
N LYS A 250 -18.01 -28.50 18.61
CA LYS A 250 -17.56 -29.85 18.26
C LYS A 250 -16.10 -29.79 17.84
N SER A 251 -15.27 -30.57 18.51
CA SER A 251 -13.83 -30.63 18.25
C SER A 251 -13.51 -31.84 17.36
N LEU A 252 -12.90 -31.58 16.19
CA LEU A 252 -12.60 -32.64 15.21
C LEU A 252 -11.53 -33.63 15.70
N PHE A 253 -10.61 -33.19 16.56
CA PHE A 253 -9.45 -33.99 16.97
C PHE A 253 -9.70 -34.97 18.12
N PHE A 254 -10.85 -34.93 18.78
CA PHE A 254 -11.15 -35.86 19.88
C PHE A 254 -11.79 -37.16 19.40
N GLU A 255 -12.52 -37.16 18.28
CA GLU A 255 -13.13 -38.38 17.72
C GLU A 255 -12.09 -39.37 17.18
N GLU A 256 -10.94 -38.91 16.66
CA GLU A 256 -9.90 -39.79 16.10
C GLU A 256 -9.09 -40.55 17.17
N LYS A 257 -9.21 -40.16 18.46
CA LYS A 257 -8.40 -40.75 19.53
C LYS A 257 -9.06 -41.95 20.24
N ASP A 258 -10.34 -42.16 19.99
CA ASP A 258 -11.17 -43.15 20.66
C ASP A 258 -11.52 -44.38 19.77
N GLU A 259 -10.94 -44.48 18.57
CA GLU A 259 -11.06 -45.62 17.63
C GLU A 259 -9.75 -46.43 17.54
#